data_AF-D4XTQ9-F1
#
_entry.id   AF-D4XTQ9-F1
#
_cell.length_a   1.000
_cell.length_b   1.000
_cell.length_c   1.000
_cell.angle_alpha   90.00
_cell.angle_beta   90.00
_cell.angle_gamma   90.00
#
_symmetry.space_group_name_H-M   'P 1'
#
loop_
_entity.id
_entity.type
_entity.pdbx_description
1 polymer ?
#
loop_
_entity_poly.entity_id
_entity_poly.type
_entity_poly.pdbx_seq_one_letter_code
_entity_poly.pdbx_strand_id
1 'polypeptide(L)' 'MSAERIFSGTLGLVSLGLLYLAWGYVAPIAYDPLGPRPYPVLLLLLLISCCLYLTFRPQKLAEFI' A
#
# COMPACT_ATOMS: atom_id res chain seq x y z
N MET A 1 9.21 -16.83 6.74
CA MET A 1 7.88 -17.18 6.20
C MET A 1 6.70 -16.58 6.98
N SER A 2 6.39 -17.00 8.22
CA SER A 2 5.21 -16.45 8.93
C SER A 2 5.34 -14.96 9.29
N ALA A 3 6.52 -14.52 9.73
CA ALA A 3 6.76 -13.12 10.09
C ALA A 3 6.57 -12.17 8.89
N GLU A 4 6.98 -12.56 7.69
CA GLU A 4 6.79 -11.77 6.45
C GLU A 4 5.31 -11.57 6.12
N ARG A 5 4.49 -12.61 6.31
CA ARG A 5 3.03 -12.54 6.11
C ARG A 5 2.35 -11.65 7.14
N ILE A 6 2.77 -11.75 8.41
CA ILE A 6 2.26 -10.89 9.48
C ILE A 6 2.65 -9.43 9.23
N PHE A 7 3.90 -9.19 8.84
CA PHE A 7 4.40 -7.85 8.52
C PHE A 7 3.66 -7.26 7.31
N SER A 8 3.62 -7.96 6.18
CA SER A 8 2.94 -7.48 4.97
C SER A 8 1.43 -7.29 5.19
N GLY A 9 0.78 -8.18 5.93
CA GLY A 9 -0.63 -8.04 6.29
C GLY A 9 -0.89 -6.81 7.17
N THR A 10 -0.05 -6.59 8.20
CA THR A 10 -0.17 -5.43 9.10
C THR A 10 0.11 -4.13 8.35
N LEU A 11 1.15 -4.10 7.52
CA LEU A 11 1.49 -2.94 6.68
C LEU A 11 0.37 -2.62 5.69
N GLY A 12 -0.26 -3.64 5.10
CA GLY A 12 -1.44 -3.47 4.24
C GLY A 12 -2.62 -2.85 4.97
N LEU A 13 -2.91 -3.30 6.21
CA LEU A 13 -3.97 -2.73 7.05
C LEU A 13 -3.69 -1.26 7.43
N VAL A 14 -2.46 -0.94 7.82
CA VAL A 14 -2.04 0.45 8.08
C VAL A 14 -2.19 1.30 6.83
N SER A 15 -1.80 0.77 5.66
CA SER A 15 -1.92 1.47 4.38
C SER A 15 -3.38 1.75 4.00
N LEU A 16 -4.32 0.86 4.32
CA LEU A 16 -5.76 1.12 4.16
C LEU A 16 -6.24 2.28 5.04
N GLY A 17 -5.76 2.36 6.29
CA GLY A 17 -6.03 3.50 7.17
C GLY A 17 -5.47 4.80 6.61
N LEU A 18 -4.24 4.78 6.10
CA LEU A 18 -3.65 5.94 5.43
C LEU A 18 -4.40 6.33 4.16
N LEU A 19 -4.91 5.38 3.40
CA LEU A 19 -5.70 5.64 2.18
C LEU A 19 -7.01 6.37 2.54
N TYR A 20 -7.67 5.95 3.62
CA TYR A 20 -8.86 6.62 4.14
C TYR A 20 -8.56 8.07 4.52
N LEU A 21 -7.45 8.31 5.24
CA LEU A 21 -7.02 9.68 5.59
C LEU A 21 -6.63 10.51 4.36
N ALA A 22 -5.92 9.91 3.42
CA ALA A 22 -5.47 10.54 2.19
C ALA A 22 -6.63 11.00 1.30
N TRP A 23 -7.79 10.36 1.39
CA TRP A 23 -8.98 10.75 0.64
C TRP A 23 -9.45 12.18 0.96
N GLY A 24 -9.38 12.57 2.24
CA GLY A 24 -9.72 13.91 2.71
C GLY A 24 -8.55 14.89 2.69
N TYR A 25 -7.33 14.43 2.45
CA TYR A 25 -6.13 15.25 2.49
C TYR A 25 -6.03 16.15 1.25
N VAL A 26 -5.69 17.42 1.47
CA VAL A 26 -5.41 18.40 0.42
C VAL A 26 -4.08 19.04 0.77
N ALA A 27 -3.07 18.80 -0.07
CA ALA A 27 -1.77 19.44 0.09
C ALA A 27 -1.95 20.98 0.00
N PRO A 28 -1.41 21.76 0.95
CA PRO A 28 -1.53 23.22 0.94
C PRO A 28 -0.90 23.89 -0.29
N ILE A 29 0.12 23.24 -0.85
CA ILE A 29 0.83 23.67 -2.06
C ILE A 29 0.96 22.44 -2.96
N ALA A 30 0.46 22.53 -4.20
CA ALA A 30 0.60 21.50 -5.21
C ALA A 30 1.59 21.97 -6.28
N TYR A 31 2.65 21.21 -6.50
CA TYR A 31 3.70 21.53 -7.48
C TYR A 31 3.50 20.79 -8.82
N ASP A 32 2.58 19.83 -8.84
CA ASP A 32 2.34 18.92 -9.95
C ASP A 32 0.90 19.08 -10.49
N PRO A 33 0.72 18.97 -11.82
CA PRO A 33 -0.55 19.31 -12.48
C PRO A 33 -1.69 18.32 -12.18
N LEU A 34 -1.39 17.18 -11.57
CA LEU A 34 -2.34 16.13 -11.22
C LEU A 34 -3.19 16.49 -9.98
N GLY A 35 -2.80 17.54 -9.24
CA GLY A 35 -3.47 17.95 -8.02
C GLY A 35 -3.03 17.15 -6.79
N PRO A 36 -3.52 17.51 -5.59
CA PRO A 36 -2.93 17.11 -4.32
C PRO A 36 -3.15 15.65 -3.89
N ARG A 37 -4.10 14.95 -4.53
CA ARG A 37 -4.64 13.66 -4.09
C ARG A 37 -4.16 12.41 -4.85
N PRO A 38 -3.96 12.44 -6.18
CA PRO A 38 -3.64 11.21 -6.91
C PRO A 38 -2.32 10.57 -6.46
N TYR A 39 -1.31 11.35 -6.09
CA TYR A 39 -0.01 10.80 -5.72
C TYR A 39 -0.08 9.89 -4.47
N PRO A 40 -0.61 10.34 -3.33
CA PRO A 40 -0.80 9.48 -2.16
C PRO A 40 -1.70 8.27 -2.45
N VAL A 41 -2.83 8.48 -3.14
CA VAL A 41 -3.84 7.43 -3.38
C VAL A 41 -3.28 6.32 -4.27
N LEU A 42 -2.60 6.67 -5.36
CA LEU A 42 -2.01 5.69 -6.29
C LEU A 42 -0.91 4.87 -5.61
N LEU A 43 -0.03 5.52 -4.86
CA LEU A 43 1.05 4.84 -4.14
C LEU A 43 0.51 3.90 -3.07
N LEU A 44 -0.50 4.33 -2.31
CA LEU A 44 -1.13 3.52 -1.28
C LEU A 44 -1.87 2.32 -1.89
N LEU A 45 -2.60 2.50 -3.00
CA LEU A 45 -3.26 1.40 -3.71
C LEU A 45 -2.25 0.38 -4.24
N LEU A 46 -1.14 0.84 -4.82
CA LEU A 46 -0.07 -0.03 -5.29
C LEU A 46 0.55 -0.82 -4.13
N LEU A 47 0.85 -0.14 -3.02
CA LEU A 47 1.42 -0.75 -1.82
C LEU A 47 0.48 -1.80 -1.22
N ILE A 48 -0.81 -1.48 -1.07
CA ILE A 48 -1.84 -2.41 -0.59
C ILE A 48 -1.90 -3.64 -1.50
N SER A 49 -1.89 -3.45 -2.81
CA SER A 49 -1.92 -4.55 -3.79
C SER A 49 -0.71 -5.47 -3.64
N CYS A 50 0.50 -4.91 -3.47
CA CYS A 50 1.71 -5.67 -3.23
C CYS A 50 1.67 -6.41 -1.88
N CYS A 51 1.23 -5.75 -0.81
CA CYS A 51 1.07 -6.37 0.50
C CYS A 51 0.06 -7.52 0.48
N LEU A 52 -1.08 -7.37 -0.20
CA LEU A 52 -2.06 -8.45 -0.39
C LEU A 52 -1.42 -9.63 -1.10
N TYR A 53 -0.69 -9.37 -2.20
CA TYR A 53 0.03 -10.42 -2.92
C TYR A 53 1.04 -11.15 -2.01
N LEU A 54 1.89 -10.42 -1.28
CA LEU A 54 2.87 -11.01 -0.36
C LEU A 54 2.23 -11.78 0.81
N THR A 55 1.06 -11.35 1.25
CA THR A 55 0.32 -12.00 2.34
C THR A 55 -0.32 -13.32 1.90
N PHE A 56 -0.85 -13.38 0.67
CA PHE A 56 -1.61 -14.52 0.15
C PHE A 56 -0.83 -15.44 -0.80
N ARG A 57 0.35 -15.02 -1.29
CA ARG A 57 1.16 -15.86 -2.19
C ARG A 57 1.52 -17.20 -1.52
N PRO A 58 1.52 -18.31 -2.28
CA PRO A 58 1.92 -19.61 -1.76
C PRO A 58 3.43 -19.65 -1.47
N GLN A 59 3.83 -20.29 -0.36
CA GLN A 59 5.24 -20.35 0.08
C GLN A 59 6.16 -20.98 -0.96
N LYS A 60 5.68 -21.96 -1.73
CA LYS A 60 6.46 -22.63 -2.78
C LYS A 60 6.86 -21.70 -3.92
N LEU A 61 6.12 -20.63 -4.18
CA LEU A 61 6.47 -19.62 -5.18
C LEU A 61 7.64 -18.74 -4.71
N ALA A 62 7.76 -18.52 -3.40
CA ALA A 62 8.83 -17.71 -2.83
C ALA A 62 10.17 -18.46 -2.74
N GLU A 63 10.17 -19.80 -2.69
CA GLU A 63 11.42 -20.58 -2.76
C GLU A 63 11.95 -20.77 -4.19
N PHE A 64 11.12 -20.52 -5.19
CA PHE A 64 11.48 -20.68 -6.61
C PHE A 64 12.09 -19.42 -7.25
N ILE A 65 12.10 -18.29 -6.52
CA ILE A 65 12.63 -16.98 -6.92
C ILE A 65 13.90 -16.71 -6.13
#